data_AF-A0A7W4PLS7-F1
#
_entry.id   AF-A0A7W4PLS7-F1
#
_cell.length_a   1.000
_cell.length_b   1.000
_cell.length_c   1.000
_cell.angle_alpha   90.00
_cell.angle_beta   90.00
_cell.angle_gamma   90.00
#
_symmetry.space_group_name_H-M   'P 1'
#
loop_
_entity.id
_entity.type
_entity.pdbx_description
1 polymer ?
#
loop_
_entity_poly.entity_id
_entity_poly.type
_entity_poly.pdbx_seq_one_letter_code
_entity_poly.pdbx_strand_id
1 'polypeptide(L)'
;MAAVADAAFALGRLDQVLHGHPLLPASLHRLRLDAVHRQAAVDGYAIDPWHLAAVIEHLPLRLGDEDRGGVFEAARHAFVQYQWLVAPDFDQEGAVREAMAFLTRNARAESPPLGVARGLHDWLEAGHARPAMRTAIVRHLGTTLLRTTLLLTGAAALQADVPWGFAAWAPLFLQALASEARDVLRQLGLLEQAWRQARQILATGRRRNSRAPAALDLIAAAPLISAGTEERPGAARPVR
;
A
#
# COMPACT_ATOMS: atom_id res chain seq x y z
N MET A 1 23.71 -7.12 -10.11
CA MET A 1 23.65 -5.95 -11.01
C MET A 1 22.30 -5.82 -11.73
N ALA A 2 21.81 -6.83 -12.46
CA ALA A 2 20.53 -6.75 -13.18
C ALA A 2 19.32 -6.39 -12.28
N ALA A 3 19.18 -7.03 -11.12
CA ALA A 3 18.08 -6.75 -10.18
C ALA A 3 18.08 -5.32 -9.61
N VAL A 4 19.28 -4.73 -9.40
CA VAL A 4 19.40 -3.33 -8.93
C VAL A 4 18.91 -2.37 -10.01
N ALA A 5 19.33 -2.58 -11.26
CA ALA A 5 18.93 -1.74 -12.38
C ALA A 5 17.42 -1.84 -12.65
N ASP A 6 16.86 -3.05 -12.59
CA ASP A 6 15.42 -3.30 -12.77
C ASP A 6 14.58 -2.65 -11.66
N ALA A 7 14.99 -2.79 -10.39
CA ALA A 7 14.33 -2.12 -9.28
C ALA A 7 14.39 -0.60 -9.42
N ALA A 8 15.56 -0.03 -9.68
CA ALA A 8 15.72 1.41 -9.89
C ALA A 8 14.84 1.92 -11.05
N PHE A 9 14.78 1.19 -12.15
CA PHE A 9 13.95 1.53 -13.31
C PHE A 9 12.45 1.47 -12.99
N ALA A 10 11.98 0.41 -12.32
CA ALA A 10 10.58 0.25 -11.95
C ALA A 10 10.13 1.35 -10.98
N LEU A 11 10.96 1.66 -9.97
CA LEU A 11 10.74 2.73 -9.01
C LEU A 11 10.68 4.10 -9.67
N GLY A 12 11.69 4.43 -10.49
CA GLY A 12 11.75 5.72 -11.19
C GLY A 12 10.60 5.91 -12.18
N ARG A 13 10.19 4.84 -12.89
CA ARG A 13 9.02 4.88 -13.78
C ARG A 13 7.74 5.15 -13.00
N LEU A 14 7.53 4.47 -11.87
CA LEU A 14 6.35 4.69 -11.04
C LEU A 14 6.32 6.12 -10.48
N ASP A 15 7.42 6.62 -9.93
CA ASP A 15 7.51 7.99 -9.41
C ASP A 15 7.22 9.02 -10.50
N GLN A 16 7.80 8.84 -11.69
CA GLN A 16 7.58 9.73 -12.84
C GLN A 16 6.12 9.76 -13.29
N VAL A 17 5.45 8.61 -13.33
CA VAL A 17 4.03 8.53 -13.75
C VAL A 17 3.10 9.14 -12.70
N LEU A 18 3.39 8.94 -11.42
CA LEU A 18 2.58 9.48 -10.33
C LEU A 18 2.77 10.99 -10.12
N HIS A 19 3.89 11.54 -10.56
CA HIS A 19 4.19 12.96 -10.41
C HIS A 19 3.14 13.85 -11.10
N GLY A 20 2.41 14.63 -10.30
CA GLY A 20 1.34 15.52 -10.80
C GLY A 20 0.10 14.78 -11.31
N HIS A 21 -0.02 13.47 -11.05
CA HIS A 21 -1.15 12.69 -11.54
C HIS A 21 -2.45 13.04 -10.78
N PRO A 22 -3.59 13.29 -11.46
CA PRO A 22 -4.84 13.68 -10.80
C PRO A 22 -5.39 12.59 -9.86
N LEU A 23 -5.08 11.32 -10.15
CA LEU A 23 -5.49 10.17 -9.33
C LEU A 23 -4.43 9.78 -8.29
N LEU A 24 -3.43 10.63 -8.05
CA LEU A 24 -2.39 10.38 -7.06
C LEU A 24 -2.96 10.05 -5.67
N PRO A 25 -3.91 10.83 -5.10
CA PRO A 25 -4.46 10.53 -3.78
C PRO A 25 -5.09 9.14 -3.67
N ALA A 26 -5.91 8.73 -4.63
CA ALA A 26 -6.50 7.39 -4.65
C ALA A 26 -5.48 6.28 -4.87
N SER A 27 -4.47 6.53 -5.71
CA SER A 27 -3.38 5.58 -5.93
C SER A 27 -2.57 5.36 -4.65
N LEU A 28 -2.27 6.43 -3.92
CA LEU A 28 -1.57 6.35 -2.63
C LEU A 28 -2.39 5.66 -1.55
N HIS A 29 -3.72 5.82 -1.55
CA HIS A 29 -4.59 5.12 -0.62
C HIS A 29 -4.63 3.61 -0.92
N ARG A 30 -4.80 3.21 -2.19
CA ARG A 30 -4.73 1.78 -2.58
C ARG A 30 -3.36 1.18 -2.28
N LEU A 31 -2.29 1.92 -2.55
CA LEU A 31 -0.92 1.49 -2.22
C LEU A 31 -0.75 1.26 -0.70
N ARG A 32 -1.34 2.11 0.15
CA ARG A 32 -1.35 1.91 1.60
C ARG A 32 -2.04 0.60 2.01
N LEU A 33 -3.26 0.35 1.50
CA LEU A 33 -3.99 -0.88 1.80
C LEU A 33 -3.24 -2.13 1.33
N ASP A 34 -2.72 -2.09 0.10
CA ASP A 34 -1.95 -3.18 -0.48
C ASP A 34 -0.67 -3.48 0.30
N ALA A 35 0.06 -2.45 0.73
CA ALA A 35 1.28 -2.61 1.52
C ALA A 35 0.99 -3.29 2.85
N VAL A 36 -0.04 -2.83 3.57
CA VAL A 36 -0.47 -3.42 4.85
C VAL A 36 -0.95 -4.85 4.66
N HIS A 37 -1.73 -5.12 3.62
CA HIS A 37 -2.20 -6.47 3.28
C HIS A 37 -1.03 -7.43 3.03
N ARG A 38 -0.04 -7.03 2.21
CA ARG A 38 1.16 -7.86 1.94
C ARG A 38 1.98 -8.11 3.21
N GLN A 39 2.11 -7.11 4.07
CA GLN A 39 2.84 -7.24 5.34
C GLN A 39 2.15 -8.16 6.34
N ALA A 40 0.83 -8.04 6.48
CA ALA A 40 0.04 -8.93 7.30
C ALA A 40 0.18 -10.38 6.82
N ALA A 41 0.12 -10.61 5.50
CA ALA A 41 0.29 -11.94 4.92
C ALA A 41 1.67 -12.56 5.20
N VAL A 42 2.74 -11.75 5.13
CA VAL A 42 4.10 -12.19 5.51
C VAL A 42 4.18 -12.63 6.97
N ASP A 43 3.39 -11.99 7.83
CA ASP A 43 3.35 -12.30 9.26
C ASP A 43 2.30 -13.40 9.59
N GLY A 44 1.70 -14.03 8.58
CA GLY A 44 0.76 -15.15 8.73
C GLY A 44 -0.72 -14.78 8.83
N TYR A 45 -1.07 -13.50 8.67
CA TYR A 45 -2.44 -13.01 8.78
C TYR A 45 -3.07 -12.77 7.42
N ALA A 46 -4.16 -13.48 7.12
CA ALA A 46 -4.98 -13.23 5.93
C ALA A 46 -6.12 -12.27 6.28
N ILE A 47 -6.19 -11.13 5.58
CA ILE A 47 -7.24 -10.13 5.77
C ILE A 47 -7.84 -9.73 4.42
N ASP A 48 -9.16 -9.67 4.34
CA ASP A 48 -9.81 -9.14 3.15
C ASP A 48 -9.51 -7.62 3.00
N PRO A 49 -9.08 -7.14 1.82
CA PRO A 49 -8.77 -5.73 1.61
C PRO A 49 -9.93 -4.76 1.88
N TRP A 50 -11.19 -5.17 1.69
CA TRP A 50 -12.35 -4.33 2.02
C TRP A 50 -12.59 -4.26 3.52
N HIS A 51 -12.41 -5.38 4.21
CA HIS A 51 -12.41 -5.39 5.67
C HIS A 51 -11.33 -4.45 6.22
N LEU A 52 -10.10 -4.53 5.70
CA LEU A 52 -9.00 -3.64 6.09
C LEU A 52 -9.35 -2.16 5.86
N ALA A 53 -9.89 -1.83 4.69
CA ALA A 53 -10.33 -0.47 4.39
C ALA A 53 -11.41 0.01 5.39
N ALA A 54 -12.40 -0.82 5.69
CA ALA A 54 -13.44 -0.47 6.64
C ALA A 54 -12.90 -0.26 8.06
N VAL A 55 -11.93 -1.07 8.52
CA VAL A 55 -11.27 -0.90 9.82
C VAL A 55 -10.52 0.43 9.90
N ILE A 56 -9.70 0.74 8.89
CA ILE A 56 -8.90 1.97 8.84
C ILE A 56 -9.80 3.21 8.85
N GLU A 57 -10.95 3.12 8.21
CA GLU A 57 -11.87 4.24 7.98
C GLU A 57 -13.01 4.30 8.99
N HIS A 58 -12.94 3.47 10.03
CA HIS A 58 -13.94 3.37 11.10
C HIS A 58 -15.36 3.12 10.59
N LEU A 59 -15.50 2.38 9.48
CA LEU A 59 -16.77 2.02 8.88
C LEU A 59 -17.36 0.77 9.57
N PRO A 60 -18.70 0.67 9.67
CA PRO A 60 -19.34 -0.50 10.25
C PRO A 60 -19.04 -1.75 9.42
N LEU A 61 -18.43 -2.75 10.06
CA LEU A 61 -18.10 -4.03 9.44
C LEU A 61 -19.34 -4.93 9.39
N ARG A 62 -19.66 -5.44 8.19
CA ARG A 62 -20.59 -6.56 8.04
C ARG A 62 -19.77 -7.85 8.06
N LEU A 63 -19.57 -8.40 9.25
CA LEU A 63 -18.96 -9.71 9.42
C LEU A 63 -20.02 -10.79 9.15
N GLY A 64 -19.69 -11.76 8.29
CA GLY A 64 -20.49 -12.98 8.12
C GLY A 64 -20.36 -13.93 9.32
N ASP A 65 -20.90 -15.15 9.17
CA ASP A 65 -20.79 -16.23 10.17
C ASP A 65 -19.45 -17.00 10.12
N GLU A 66 -18.45 -16.49 9.40
CA GLU A 66 -17.08 -17.03 9.38
C GLU A 66 -16.35 -16.81 10.72
N ASP A 67 -15.20 -17.48 10.91
CA ASP A 67 -14.37 -17.42 12.12
C ASP A 67 -14.07 -15.96 12.55
N ARG A 68 -14.92 -15.44 13.44
CA ARG A 68 -14.87 -14.05 13.88
C ARG A 68 -13.61 -13.75 14.69
N GLY A 69 -12.99 -14.78 15.30
CA GLY A 69 -11.77 -14.64 16.09
C GLY A 69 -10.56 -14.37 15.20
N GLY A 70 -10.31 -15.24 14.23
CA GLY A 70 -9.20 -15.10 13.28
C GLY A 70 -9.28 -13.81 12.46
N VAL A 71 -10.48 -13.41 12.01
CA VAL A 71 -10.69 -12.16 11.27
C VAL A 71 -10.38 -10.94 12.13
N PHE A 72 -10.80 -10.93 13.40
CA PHE A 72 -10.53 -9.81 14.31
C PHE A 72 -9.04 -9.68 14.64
N GLU A 73 -8.33 -10.80 14.85
CA GLU A 73 -6.89 -10.78 15.09
C GLU A 73 -6.11 -10.28 13.87
N ALA A 74 -6.47 -10.76 12.67
CA ALA A 74 -5.87 -10.29 11.42
C ALA A 74 -6.13 -8.79 11.20
N ALA A 75 -7.36 -8.31 11.48
CA ALA A 75 -7.72 -6.90 11.44
C ALA A 75 -6.90 -6.05 12.40
N ARG A 76 -6.76 -6.50 13.65
CA ARG A 76 -5.94 -5.82 14.65
C ARG A 76 -4.48 -5.75 14.23
N HIS A 77 -3.92 -6.87 13.75
CA HIS A 77 -2.53 -6.92 13.28
C HIS A 77 -2.29 -5.98 12.10
N ALA A 78 -3.17 -6.03 11.09
CA ALA A 78 -3.09 -5.16 9.93
C ALA A 78 -3.25 -3.68 10.30
N PHE A 79 -4.13 -3.34 11.24
CA PHE A 79 -4.28 -1.97 11.73
C PHE A 79 -3.00 -1.47 12.43
N VAL A 80 -2.34 -2.30 13.23
CA VAL A 80 -1.04 -1.95 13.82
C VAL A 80 0.00 -1.69 12.72
N GLN A 81 0.10 -2.55 11.70
CA GLN A 81 1.00 -2.32 10.56
C GLN A 81 0.69 -1.01 9.82
N TYR A 82 -0.60 -0.70 9.66
CA TYR A 82 -1.04 0.59 9.11
C TYR A 82 -0.57 1.78 9.96
N GLN A 83 -0.70 1.70 11.28
CA GLN A 83 -0.22 2.75 12.19
C GLN A 83 1.28 2.99 12.02
N TRP A 84 2.11 1.94 12.04
CA TRP A 84 3.55 2.07 11.81
C TRP A 84 3.92 2.84 10.54
N LEU A 85 3.16 2.63 9.46
CA LEU A 85 3.45 3.21 8.15
C LEU A 85 2.92 4.64 7.99
N VAL A 86 1.73 4.92 8.52
CA VAL A 86 0.99 6.15 8.20
C VAL A 86 0.93 7.13 9.36
N ALA A 87 0.77 6.63 10.59
CA ALA A 87 0.57 7.46 11.77
C ALA A 87 1.15 6.77 13.01
N PRO A 88 2.48 6.61 13.11
CA PRO A 88 3.09 5.97 14.25
C PRO A 88 2.85 6.79 15.52
N ASP A 89 2.60 6.10 16.63
CA ASP A 89 2.59 6.73 17.95
C ASP A 89 4.00 7.16 18.39
N PHE A 90 4.14 7.74 19.58
CA PHE A 90 5.42 8.25 20.07
C PHE A 90 6.52 7.18 20.15
N ASP A 91 6.18 5.98 20.67
CA ASP A 91 7.14 4.89 20.84
C ASP A 91 7.52 4.29 19.49
N GLN A 92 6.52 4.09 18.63
CA GLN A 92 6.72 3.64 17.25
C GLN A 92 7.60 4.62 16.47
N GLU A 93 7.34 5.93 16.58
CA GLU A 93 8.14 6.96 15.94
C GLU A 93 9.59 6.97 16.44
N GLY A 94 9.81 6.71 17.74
CA GLY A 94 11.14 6.50 18.30
C GLY A 94 11.89 5.35 17.62
N ALA A 95 11.24 4.18 17.51
CA ALA A 95 11.82 3.01 16.85
C ALA A 95 12.05 3.23 15.34
N VAL A 96 11.16 3.95 14.65
CA VAL A 96 11.34 4.31 13.23
C VAL A 96 12.57 5.20 13.05
N ARG A 97 12.82 6.17 13.95
CA ARG A 97 14.01 7.03 13.90
C ARG A 97 15.29 6.24 14.11
N GLU A 98 15.29 5.29 15.04
CA GLU A 98 16.41 4.38 15.25
C GLU A 98 16.71 3.56 13.98
N ALA A 99 15.68 2.95 13.40
CA ALA A 99 15.81 2.19 12.16
C ALA A 99 16.29 3.07 10.99
N MET A 100 15.81 4.32 10.88
CA MET A 100 16.28 5.27 9.87
C MET A 100 17.76 5.64 10.06
N ALA A 101 18.21 5.84 11.30
CA ALA A 101 19.61 6.14 11.61
C ALA A 101 20.51 4.93 11.33
N PHE A 102 20.03 3.71 11.60
CA PHE A 102 20.71 2.48 11.21
C PHE A 102 20.82 2.37 9.69
N LEU A 103 19.71 2.48 8.97
CA LEU A 103 19.63 2.41 7.52
C LEU A 103 20.56 3.43 6.85
N THR A 104 20.52 4.69 7.29
CA THR A 104 21.31 5.78 6.72
C THR A 104 22.81 5.64 6.98
N ARG A 105 23.23 4.92 8.03
CA ARG A 105 24.66 4.62 8.25
C ARG A 105 25.14 3.51 7.32
N ASN A 106 24.35 2.46 7.18
CA ASN A 106 24.74 1.25 6.43
C ASN A 106 24.57 1.40 4.91
N ALA A 107 23.66 2.25 4.44
CA ALA A 107 23.40 2.45 3.00
C ALA A 107 24.43 3.35 2.27
N ARG A 108 25.36 4.02 2.97
CA ARG A 108 26.20 5.11 2.40
C ARG A 108 27.14 4.69 1.26
N ALA A 109 27.53 3.43 1.21
CA ALA A 109 28.49 2.93 0.21
C ALA A 109 27.83 2.31 -1.02
N GLU A 110 26.50 2.22 -1.05
CA GLU A 110 25.75 1.45 -2.04
C GLU A 110 24.75 2.33 -2.80
N SER A 111 24.32 1.89 -3.99
CA SER A 111 23.21 2.54 -4.70
C SER A 111 21.93 2.48 -3.84
N PRO A 112 21.01 3.46 -3.90
CA PRO A 112 19.88 3.54 -2.97
C PRO A 112 19.04 2.24 -2.82
N PRO A 113 18.66 1.52 -3.89
CA PRO A 113 17.92 0.26 -3.75
C PRO A 113 18.73 -0.85 -3.06
N LEU A 114 20.04 -0.92 -3.35
CA LEU A 114 20.92 -1.92 -2.74
C LEU A 114 21.20 -1.59 -1.27
N GLY A 115 21.44 -0.31 -0.95
CA GLY A 115 21.63 0.14 0.43
C GLY A 115 20.39 -0.10 1.31
N VAL A 116 19.19 0.00 0.73
CA VAL A 116 17.95 -0.42 1.40
C VAL A 116 17.91 -1.92 1.66
N ALA A 117 18.30 -2.74 0.68
CA ALA A 117 18.40 -4.19 0.86
C ALA A 117 19.40 -4.53 1.98
N ARG A 118 20.60 -3.96 1.93
CA ARG A 118 21.65 -4.14 2.95
C ARG A 118 21.15 -3.73 4.34
N GLY A 119 20.60 -2.53 4.46
CA GLY A 119 20.12 -2.03 5.75
C GLY A 119 18.99 -2.87 6.35
N LEU A 120 18.07 -3.39 5.54
CA LEU A 120 17.04 -4.31 6.01
C LEU A 120 17.63 -5.66 6.45
N HIS A 121 18.55 -6.21 5.66
CA HIS A 121 19.20 -7.49 5.97
C HIS A 121 19.96 -7.41 7.30
N ASP A 122 20.85 -6.43 7.44
CA ASP A 122 21.67 -6.24 8.64
C ASP A 122 20.82 -5.94 9.88
N TRP A 123 19.70 -5.23 9.72
CA TRP A 123 18.77 -4.93 10.83
C TRP A 123 18.08 -6.19 11.35
N LEU A 124 17.66 -7.08 10.44
CA LEU A 124 17.01 -8.33 10.80
C LEU A 124 18.01 -9.36 11.34
N GLU A 125 19.25 -9.39 10.82
CA GLU A 125 20.36 -10.16 11.39
C GLU A 125 20.68 -9.75 12.84
N ALA A 126 20.57 -8.46 13.15
CA ALA A 126 20.72 -7.96 14.52
C ALA A 126 19.52 -8.28 15.44
N GLY A 127 18.50 -9.00 14.96
CA GLY A 127 17.34 -9.43 15.74
C GLY A 127 16.29 -8.35 15.97
N HIS A 128 16.37 -7.23 15.25
CA HIS A 128 15.41 -6.14 15.40
C HIS A 128 14.08 -6.39 14.67
N ALA A 129 13.03 -5.69 15.07
CA ALA A 129 11.68 -5.89 14.55
C ALA A 129 11.49 -5.29 13.14
N ARG A 130 10.72 -5.98 12.29
CA ARG A 130 10.41 -5.58 10.90
C ARG A 130 9.64 -4.26 10.77
N PRO A 131 8.60 -3.94 11.58
CA PRO A 131 7.73 -2.79 11.33
C PRO A 131 8.47 -1.46 11.27
N ALA A 132 9.37 -1.20 12.22
CA ALA A 132 10.16 0.02 12.26
C ALA A 132 11.03 0.20 11.00
N MET A 133 11.68 -0.88 10.55
CA MET A 133 12.53 -0.83 9.36
C MET A 133 11.70 -0.70 8.07
N ARG A 134 10.55 -1.36 7.95
CA ARG A 134 9.64 -1.18 6.80
C ARG A 134 9.26 0.30 6.62
N THR A 135 8.89 1.00 7.70
CA THR A 135 8.61 2.44 7.66
C THR A 135 9.86 3.26 7.36
N ALA A 136 11.01 2.92 7.94
CA ALA A 136 12.28 3.60 7.68
C ALA A 136 12.68 3.53 6.21
N ILE A 137 12.49 2.38 5.54
CA ILE A 137 12.75 2.20 4.11
C ILE A 137 11.89 3.14 3.26
N VAL A 138 10.57 3.17 3.52
CA VAL A 138 9.62 4.04 2.80
C VAL A 138 10.03 5.50 2.92
N ARG A 139 10.37 5.95 4.15
CA ARG A 139 10.84 7.32 4.40
C ARG A 139 12.19 7.60 3.73
N HIS A 140 13.13 6.67 3.80
CA HIS A 140 14.46 6.81 3.21
C HIS A 140 14.41 6.90 1.68
N LEU A 141 13.59 6.08 1.01
CA LEU A 141 13.40 6.18 -0.43
C LEU A 141 12.73 7.51 -0.81
N GLY A 142 11.76 7.99 -0.02
CA GLY A 142 11.12 9.29 -0.21
C GLY A 142 12.03 10.51 -0.01
N THR A 143 13.17 10.36 0.68
CA THR A 143 14.14 11.46 0.85
C THR A 143 15.33 11.37 -0.10
N THR A 144 15.62 10.18 -0.65
CA THR A 144 16.84 9.95 -1.45
C THR A 144 16.59 9.69 -2.93
N LEU A 145 15.44 9.11 -3.30
CA LEU A 145 15.20 8.60 -4.65
C LEU A 145 13.88 9.06 -5.27
N LEU A 146 12.80 9.12 -4.48
CA LEU A 146 11.44 9.31 -4.97
C LEU A 146 10.91 10.69 -4.59
N ARG A 147 10.17 11.33 -5.50
CA ARG A 147 9.45 12.58 -5.21
C ARG A 147 8.18 12.34 -4.42
N THR A 148 7.59 11.17 -4.61
CA THR A 148 6.39 10.70 -3.93
C THR A 148 6.76 9.63 -2.92
N THR A 149 6.25 9.70 -1.69
CA THR A 149 6.43 8.62 -0.71
C THR A 149 5.62 7.40 -1.15
N LEU A 150 6.29 6.40 -1.71
CA LEU A 150 5.69 5.14 -2.15
C LEU A 150 5.86 4.07 -1.07
N LEU A 151 4.76 3.46 -0.62
CA LEU A 151 4.78 2.40 0.39
C LEU A 151 5.16 1.06 -0.24
N LEU A 152 6.42 0.96 -0.67
CA LEU A 152 7.03 -0.23 -1.24
C LEU A 152 7.95 -0.83 -0.19
N THR A 153 7.76 -2.12 0.13
CA THR A 153 8.42 -2.77 1.27
C THR A 153 9.08 -4.10 0.92
N GLY A 154 8.90 -4.59 -0.31
CA GLY A 154 9.53 -5.83 -0.78
C GLY A 154 9.03 -7.05 -0.01
N ALA A 155 7.74 -7.05 0.35
CA ALA A 155 7.17 -7.99 1.31
C ALA A 155 7.36 -9.46 0.91
N ALA A 156 7.29 -9.76 -0.39
CA ALA A 156 7.46 -11.13 -0.90
C ALA A 156 8.82 -11.75 -0.51
N ALA A 157 9.88 -10.94 -0.35
CA ALA A 157 11.20 -11.45 0.04
C ALA A 157 11.36 -11.69 1.55
N LEU A 158 10.31 -11.46 2.34
CA LEU A 158 10.31 -11.67 3.80
C LEU A 158 9.51 -12.91 4.23
N GLN A 159 9.03 -13.69 3.25
CA GLN A 159 8.37 -14.98 3.49
C GLN A 159 9.36 -16.02 4.04
N ALA A 160 8.84 -17.00 4.78
CA ALA A 160 9.65 -17.93 5.56
C ALA A 160 10.52 -18.88 4.72
N ASP A 161 10.13 -19.13 3.47
CA ASP A 161 10.77 -20.04 2.52
C ASP A 161 11.84 -19.36 1.65
N VAL A 162 12.03 -18.05 1.79
CA VAL A 162 13.01 -17.28 1.01
C VAL A 162 14.43 -17.51 1.57
N PRO A 163 15.42 -17.83 0.71
CA PRO A 163 16.82 -17.96 1.15
C PRO A 163 17.33 -16.66 1.79
N TRP A 164 17.95 -16.75 2.97
CA TRP A 164 18.31 -15.57 3.77
C TRP A 164 19.74 -15.04 3.57
N GLY A 165 20.65 -15.84 2.99
CA GLY A 165 22.01 -15.36 2.72
C GLY A 165 22.00 -14.15 1.78
N PHE A 166 22.65 -13.03 2.15
CA PHE A 166 22.52 -11.74 1.46
C PHE A 166 22.66 -11.81 -0.07
N ALA A 167 23.63 -12.58 -0.58
CA ALA A 167 23.86 -12.73 -2.01
C ALA A 167 22.68 -13.41 -2.76
N ALA A 168 21.95 -14.31 -2.10
CA ALA A 168 20.76 -14.96 -2.62
C ALA A 168 19.48 -14.15 -2.35
N TRP A 169 19.39 -13.53 -1.18
CA TRP A 169 18.23 -12.77 -0.72
C TRP A 169 18.08 -11.42 -1.41
N ALA A 170 19.16 -10.64 -1.54
CA ALA A 170 19.09 -9.27 -2.03
C ALA A 170 18.50 -9.14 -3.45
N PRO A 171 18.83 -10.02 -4.42
CA PRO A 171 18.15 -10.02 -5.71
C PRO A 171 16.64 -10.25 -5.62
N LEU A 172 16.17 -11.14 -4.73
CA LEU A 172 14.75 -11.44 -4.54
C LEU A 172 14.02 -10.26 -3.91
N PHE A 173 14.65 -9.59 -2.93
CA PHE A 173 14.11 -8.37 -2.35
C PHE A 173 13.98 -7.22 -3.37
N LEU A 174 15.01 -7.01 -4.19
CA LEU A 174 14.97 -6.00 -5.26
C LEU A 174 13.90 -6.32 -6.31
N GLN A 175 13.73 -7.61 -6.66
CA GLN A 175 12.65 -8.06 -7.55
C GLN A 175 11.27 -7.84 -6.92
N ALA A 176 11.12 -8.07 -5.62
CA ALA A 176 9.88 -7.81 -4.91
C ALA A 176 9.51 -6.32 -4.95
N LEU A 177 10.47 -5.41 -4.71
CA LEU A 177 10.26 -3.97 -4.87
C LEU A 177 9.87 -3.58 -6.30
N ALA A 178 10.56 -4.15 -7.30
CA ALA A 178 10.24 -3.92 -8.70
C ALA A 178 8.83 -4.42 -9.05
N SER A 179 8.44 -5.59 -8.53
CA SER A 179 7.10 -6.16 -8.74
C SER A 179 6.02 -5.29 -8.11
N GLU A 180 6.20 -4.88 -6.85
CA GLU A 180 5.26 -3.98 -6.17
C GLU A 180 5.08 -2.68 -6.98
N ALA A 181 6.17 -2.08 -7.47
CA ALA A 181 6.09 -0.87 -8.29
C ALA A 181 5.32 -1.08 -9.61
N ARG A 182 5.54 -2.21 -10.29
CA ARG A 182 4.80 -2.56 -11.52
C ARG A 182 3.32 -2.85 -11.25
N ASP A 183 3.02 -3.47 -10.10
CA ASP A 183 1.64 -3.74 -9.70
C ASP A 183 0.86 -2.44 -9.49
N VAL A 184 1.49 -1.44 -8.84
CA VAL A 184 0.89 -0.11 -8.68
C VAL A 184 0.66 0.56 -10.03
N LEU A 185 1.63 0.50 -10.96
CA LEU A 185 1.44 1.03 -12.31
C LEU A 185 0.26 0.37 -13.04
N ARG A 186 0.09 -0.95 -12.89
CA ARG A 186 -1.03 -1.69 -13.48
C ARG A 186 -2.37 -1.22 -12.86
N GLN A 187 -2.43 -1.11 -11.54
CA GLN A 187 -3.62 -0.66 -10.83
C GLN A 187 -3.99 0.79 -11.18
N LEU A 188 -2.99 1.67 -11.36
CA LEU A 188 -3.19 3.03 -11.83
C LEU A 188 -3.86 3.05 -13.21
N GLY A 189 -3.38 2.23 -14.15
CA GLY A 189 -3.99 2.11 -15.48
C GLY A 189 -5.47 1.68 -15.43
N LEU A 190 -5.81 0.72 -14.56
CA LEU A 190 -7.20 0.30 -14.34
C LEU A 190 -8.05 1.43 -13.73
N LEU A 191 -7.49 2.17 -12.77
CA LEU A 191 -8.15 3.30 -12.14
C LEU A 191 -8.40 4.44 -13.13
N GLU A 192 -7.42 4.76 -13.97
CA GLU A 192 -7.55 5.76 -15.04
C GLU A 192 -8.64 5.38 -16.04
N GLN A 193 -8.69 4.11 -16.46
CA GLN A 193 -9.69 3.63 -17.38
C GLN A 193 -11.10 3.77 -16.78
N ALA A 194 -11.30 3.32 -15.54
CA ALA A 194 -12.58 3.44 -14.84
C ALA A 194 -13.00 4.91 -14.67
N TRP A 195 -12.06 5.78 -14.28
CA TRP A 195 -12.32 7.21 -14.12
C TRP A 195 -12.73 7.87 -15.43
N ARG A 196 -12.02 7.59 -16.54
CA ARG A 196 -12.36 8.11 -17.87
C ARG A 196 -13.73 7.64 -18.35
N GLN A 197 -14.04 6.35 -18.18
CA GLN A 197 -15.34 5.78 -18.56
C GLN A 197 -16.48 6.44 -17.78
N ALA A 198 -16.33 6.59 -16.46
CA ALA A 198 -17.36 7.22 -15.65
C ALA A 198 -17.60 8.69 -16.04
N ARG A 199 -16.54 9.44 -16.40
CA ARG A 199 -16.68 10.80 -16.94
C ARG A 199 -17.44 10.84 -18.26
N GLN A 200 -17.22 9.88 -19.15
CA GLN A 200 -17.91 9.80 -20.44
C GLN A 200 -19.42 9.52 -20.25
N ILE A 201 -19.77 8.56 -19.40
CA ILE A 201 -21.17 8.23 -19.08
C ILE A 201 -21.92 9.45 -18.51
N LEU A 202 -21.28 10.19 -17.60
CA LEU A 202 -21.86 11.41 -17.02
C LEU A 202 -21.98 12.57 -18.02
N ALA A 203 -21.15 12.60 -19.06
CA ALA A 203 -21.24 13.61 -20.11
C ALA A 203 -22.45 13.37 -21.04
N THR A 204 -22.81 12.11 -21.30
CA THR A 204 -23.88 11.73 -22.23
C THR A 204 -25.30 11.78 -21.61
N GLY A 205 -25.45 11.71 -20.29
CA GLY A 205 -26.75 11.63 -19.59
C GLY A 205 -27.28 12.93 -18.93
N ARG A 206 -26.84 14.12 -19.39
CA ARG A 206 -26.96 15.37 -18.59
C ARG A 206 -28.36 16.01 -18.48
N ARG A 207 -28.71 16.42 -17.25
CA ARG A 207 -29.42 17.69 -16.96
C ARG A 207 -28.39 18.79 -16.68
N ARG A 208 -28.62 20.01 -17.19
CA ARG A 208 -27.66 21.15 -17.29
C ARG A 208 -27.01 21.63 -15.98
N ASN A 209 -27.49 21.19 -14.80
CA ASN A 209 -27.08 21.70 -13.48
C ASN A 209 -26.48 20.64 -12.54
N SER A 210 -26.03 19.48 -13.03
CA SER A 210 -25.51 18.41 -12.18
C SER A 210 -24.06 18.65 -11.72
N ARG A 211 -23.82 18.58 -10.39
CA ARG A 211 -22.48 18.56 -9.75
C ARG A 211 -21.76 17.20 -9.86
N ALA A 212 -22.35 16.23 -10.57
CA ALA A 212 -21.82 14.86 -10.67
C ALA A 212 -20.37 14.74 -11.16
N PRO A 213 -19.86 15.56 -12.11
CA PRO A 213 -18.45 15.49 -12.50
C PRO A 213 -17.49 15.88 -11.36
N ALA A 214 -17.83 16.94 -10.61
CA ALA A 214 -17.04 17.37 -9.46
C ALA A 214 -17.12 16.35 -8.31
N ALA A 215 -18.28 15.72 -8.11
CA ALA A 215 -18.43 14.60 -7.18
C ALA A 215 -17.59 13.40 -7.59
N LEU A 216 -17.52 13.07 -8.89
CA LEU A 216 -16.67 11.99 -9.39
C LEU A 216 -15.18 12.28 -9.20
N ASP A 217 -14.74 13.52 -9.45
CA ASP A 217 -13.37 13.93 -9.21
C ASP A 217 -13.04 13.92 -7.70
N LEU A 218 -14.01 14.27 -6.84
CA LEU A 218 -13.89 14.13 -5.38
C LEU A 218 -13.82 12.66 -4.94
N ILE A 219 -14.64 11.77 -5.49
CA ILE A 219 -14.63 10.32 -5.21
C ILE A 219 -13.30 9.70 -5.69
N ALA A 220 -12.82 10.13 -6.85
CA ALA A 220 -11.55 9.69 -7.41
C ALA A 220 -10.33 10.26 -6.64
N ALA A 221 -10.49 11.39 -5.94
CA ALA A 221 -9.49 11.96 -5.05
C ALA A 221 -9.60 11.43 -3.60
N ALA A 222 -10.78 10.95 -3.19
CA ALA A 222 -11.08 10.38 -1.89
C ALA A 222 -11.81 9.03 -2.09
N PRO A 223 -11.06 7.92 -2.29
CA PRO A 223 -11.60 6.62 -2.74
C PRO A 223 -12.64 5.97 -1.81
N LEU A 224 -12.93 6.59 -0.67
CA LEU A 224 -13.87 6.14 0.36
C LEU A 224 -15.33 6.49 0.06
N ILE A 225 -15.57 7.36 -0.91
CA ILE A 225 -16.93 7.71 -1.34
C ILE A 225 -17.33 6.79 -2.52
N SER A 226 -17.14 5.49 -2.39
CA SER A 226 -17.88 4.54 -3.24
C SER A 226 -19.22 4.28 -2.58
N ALA A 227 -20.26 4.95 -3.09
CA ALA A 227 -21.69 4.73 -2.86
C ALA A 227 -22.06 3.69 -1.78
N GLY A 228 -21.94 4.06 -0.52
CA GLY A 228 -22.79 3.49 0.52
C GLY A 228 -24.19 4.05 0.33
N THR A 229 -25.00 3.48 -0.56
CA THR A 229 -26.47 3.56 -0.66
C THR A 229 -26.96 3.06 -2.04
N GLU A 230 -26.96 1.76 -2.26
CA GLU A 230 -28.08 1.14 -2.97
C GLU A 230 -28.92 0.41 -1.92
N GLU A 231 -29.68 1.18 -1.15
CA GLU A 231 -30.97 0.69 -0.68
C GLU A 231 -31.80 0.41 -1.94
N ARG A 232 -32.11 -0.85 -2.22
CA ARG A 232 -33.30 -1.18 -2.99
C ARG A 232 -34.51 -1.00 -2.06
N PRO A 233 -35.42 -0.04 -2.33
CA PRO A 233 -36.68 0.00 -1.62
C PRO A 233 -37.60 -1.08 -2.20
N GLY A 234 -38.09 -1.96 -1.32
CA GLY A 234 -39.38 -2.64 -1.45
C GLY A 234 -39.49 -3.78 -2.47
N ALA A 235 -39.27 -5.02 -2.02
CA ALA A 235 -40.00 -6.17 -2.53
C ALA A 235 -41.06 -6.56 -1.50
N ALA A 236 -42.25 -5.97 -1.63
CA ALA A 236 -43.43 -6.45 -0.92
C ALA A 236 -43.71 -7.91 -1.34
N ARG A 237 -43.76 -8.82 -0.36
CA ARG A 237 -44.32 -10.16 -0.54
C ARG A 237 -45.83 -10.05 -0.72
N PRO A 238 -46.45 -10.62 -1.77
CA PRO A 238 -47.87 -10.88 -1.74
C PRO A 238 -48.11 -12.07 -0.80
N VAL A 239 -48.82 -11.81 0.30
CA VAL A 239 -49.49 -12.87 1.06
C VAL A 239 -50.66 -13.34 0.19
N ARG A 240 -50.67 -14.63 -0.14
CA ARG A 240 -51.88 -15.34 -0.56
C ARG A 240 -52.53 -15.95 0.66
#